data_AF-A0A354FV34-F1
#
_entry.id   AF-A0A354FV34-F1
#
_cell.length_a   1.000
_cell.length_b   1.000
_cell.length_c   1.000
_cell.angle_alpha   90.00
_cell.angle_beta   90.00
_cell.angle_gamma   90.00
#
_symmetry.space_group_name_H-M   'P 1'
#
loop_
_entity.id
_entity.type
_entity.pdbx_description
1 polymer ?
#
loop_
_entity_poly.entity_id
_entity_poly.type
_entity_poly.pdbx_seq_one_letter_code
_entity_poly.pdbx_strand_id
1 'polypeptide(L)' 'LPEKIDANIEHLEVGDSITIGDLDIPEGVEPNLAADVLVAIVNESRVTKSADEEAEEETGEAPAEEAEAE' A
#
# COMPACT_ATOMS: atom_id res chain seq x y z
N LEU A 1 9.27 -16.95 22.62
CA LEU A 1 8.90 -15.98 21.58
C LEU A 1 8.80 -16.74 20.26
N PRO A 2 7.72 -16.57 19.49
CA PRO A 2 7.55 -17.25 18.21
C PRO A 2 8.58 -16.78 17.20
N GLU A 3 8.99 -17.66 16.29
CA GLU A 3 9.88 -17.29 15.19
C GLU A 3 9.14 -16.59 14.04
N LYS A 4 7.83 -16.85 13.91
CA LYS A 4 6.95 -16.31 12.87
C LYS A 4 5.55 -16.09 13.41
N ILE A 5 4.84 -15.12 12.84
CA ILE A 5 3.42 -14.83 13.07
C ILE A 5 2.78 -14.82 11.69
N ASP A 6 1.75 -15.65 11.50
CA ASP A 6 1.02 -15.77 10.25
C ASP A 6 -0.24 -14.90 10.31
N ALA A 7 -0.58 -14.25 9.19
CA ALA A 7 -1.78 -13.44 9.06
C ALA A 7 -2.59 -13.94 7.85
N ASN A 8 -3.89 -14.21 8.05
CA ASN A 8 -4.77 -14.60 6.95
C ASN A 8 -5.28 -13.34 6.23
N ILE A 9 -5.11 -13.31 4.91
CA ILE A 9 -5.50 -12.17 4.04
C ILE A 9 -6.56 -12.54 3.00
N GLU A 10 -7.13 -13.75 3.07
CA GLU A 10 -8.04 -14.28 2.05
C GLU A 10 -9.35 -13.49 1.95
N HIS A 11 -9.71 -12.78 3.01
CA HIS A 11 -10.93 -11.98 3.11
C HIS A 11 -10.74 -10.48 2.83
N LEU A 12 -9.50 -10.04 2.53
CA LEU A 12 -9.19 -8.62 2.37
C LEU A 12 -9.38 -8.16 0.92
N GLU A 13 -9.90 -6.95 0.76
CA GLU A 13 -10.14 -6.31 -0.53
C GLU A 13 -9.06 -5.28 -0.85
N VAL A 14 -9.06 -4.78 -2.10
CA VAL A 14 -8.16 -3.70 -2.50
C VAL A 14 -8.47 -2.45 -1.68
N GLY A 15 -7.43 -1.88 -1.09
CA GLY A 15 -7.52 -0.72 -0.19
C GLY A 15 -7.55 -1.10 1.29
N ASP A 16 -7.73 -2.38 1.62
CA ASP A 16 -7.69 -2.82 3.01
C ASP A 16 -6.27 -2.87 3.56
N SER A 17 -6.19 -2.64 4.86
CA SER A 17 -4.95 -2.62 5.63
C SER A 17 -5.05 -3.51 6.86
N ILE A 18 -3.95 -4.19 7.18
CA ILE A 18 -3.80 -5.02 8.37
C ILE A 18 -2.93 -4.28 9.36
N THR A 19 -3.41 -4.17 10.59
CA THR A 19 -2.66 -3.58 11.70
C THR A 19 -2.18 -4.64 12.67
N ILE A 20 -1.34 -4.27 13.64
CA ILE A 20 -0.87 -5.18 14.69
C ILE A 20 -2.05 -5.75 15.50
N GLY A 21 -3.12 -4.98 15.66
CA GLY A 21 -4.33 -5.42 16.35
C GLY A 21 -5.11 -6.52 15.64
N ASP A 22 -4.95 -6.66 14.33
CA ASP A 22 -5.64 -7.67 13.51
C ASP A 22 -4.87 -8.99 13.41
N LEU A 23 -3.65 -9.06 13.95
CA LEU A 23 -2.82 -10.25 13.93
C LEU A 23 -3.23 -11.25 15.03
N ASP A 24 -3.26 -12.54 14.70
CA ASP A 24 -3.43 -13.60 15.68
C ASP A 24 -2.15 -13.77 16.52
N ILE A 25 -2.12 -13.11 17.68
CA ILE A 25 -0.99 -13.19 18.61
C ILE A 25 -1.17 -14.43 19.51
N PRO A 26 -0.19 -15.35 19.56
CA PRO A 26 -0.28 -16.54 20.40
C PRO A 26 -0.21 -16.19 21.90
N GLU A 27 -0.76 -17.07 22.73
CA GLU A 27 -0.78 -16.92 24.17
C GLU A 27 0.62 -16.73 24.78
N GLY A 28 0.76 -15.74 25.66
CA GLY A 28 2.03 -15.41 26.32
C GLY A 28 2.98 -14.53 25.50
N VAL A 29 2.53 -13.98 24.37
CA VAL A 29 3.27 -12.97 23.60
C VAL A 29 2.49 -11.66 23.61
N GLU A 30 3.19 -10.56 23.86
CA GLU A 30 2.61 -9.22 23.84
C GLU A 30 3.37 -8.34 22.84
N PRO A 31 2.69 -7.74 21.84
CA PRO A 31 3.33 -6.78 20.96
C PRO A 31 3.69 -5.51 21.76
N ASN A 32 4.90 -5.00 21.56
CA ASN A 32 5.33 -3.76 22.19
C ASN A 32 4.80 -2.51 21.48
N LEU A 33 4.51 -2.64 20.18
CA LEU A 33 3.96 -1.58 19.35
C LEU A 33 2.45 -1.41 19.57
N ALA A 34 1.93 -0.23 19.26
CA ALA A 34 0.51 0.06 19.34
C ALA A 34 -0.29 -0.78 18.32
N ALA A 35 -1.55 -1.07 18.65
CA ALA A 35 -2.43 -1.90 17.82
C ALA A 35 -2.67 -1.30 16.43
N ASP A 36 -2.69 0.02 16.32
CA ASP A 36 -2.91 0.84 15.12
C ASP A 36 -1.70 0.91 14.16
N VAL A 37 -0.57 0.28 14.48
CA VAL A 37 0.59 0.25 13.59
C VAL A 37 0.29 -0.62 12.37
N LEU A 38 0.50 -0.04 11.18
CA LEU A 38 0.30 -0.70 9.89
C LEU A 38 1.36 -1.79 9.65
N VAL A 39 0.91 -3.00 9.34
CA VAL A 39 1.77 -4.15 9.02
C VAL A 39 1.77 -4.43 7.51
N ALA A 40 0.60 -4.37 6.87
CA ALA A 40 0.45 -4.62 5.44
C ALA A 40 -0.74 -3.85 4.87
N ILE A 41 -0.72 -3.58 3.56
CA ILE A 41 -1.82 -2.96 2.81
C ILE A 41 -1.97 -3.62 1.44
N VAL A 42 -3.21 -3.92 1.08
CA VAL A 42 -3.56 -4.51 -0.23
C VAL A 42 -3.81 -3.37 -1.22
N ASN A 43 -2.98 -3.29 -2.26
CA ASN A 43 -3.16 -2.29 -3.31
C ASN A 43 -3.33 -2.97 -4.67
N GLU A 44 -4.18 -2.40 -5.51
CA GLU A 44 -4.24 -2.77 -6.91
C GLU A 44 -2.98 -2.27 -7.65
N SER A 45 -2.43 -3.14 -8.49
CA SER A 45 -1.32 -2.76 -9.37
C SER A 45 -1.87 -1.93 -10.53
N ARG A 46 -1.26 -0.77 -10.79
CA ARG A 46 -1.65 0.13 -11.89
C ARG A 46 -1.41 -0.47 -13.29
N VAL A 47 -0.69 -1.59 -13.38
CA VAL A 47 -0.30 -2.23 -14.65
C VAL A 47 -1.49 -2.91 -15.36
N THR A 48 -2.58 -3.24 -14.66
CA THR A 48 -3.78 -3.81 -15.29
C THR A 48 -4.66 -2.78 -16.01
N LYS A 49 -4.39 -1.47 -15.86
CA LYS A 49 -4.98 -0.41 -16.70
C LYS A 49 -4.18 -0.12 -17.96
N SER A 50 -2.89 -0.48 -17.99
CA SER A 50 -2.01 -0.19 -19.13
C SER A 50 -2.25 -1.06 -20.38
N ALA A 51 -3.22 -1.99 -20.37
CA ALA A 51 -3.59 -2.77 -21.55
C ALA A 51 -4.88 -2.31 -22.23
N ASP A 52 -5.65 -1.39 -21.62
CA ASP A 52 -6.92 -0.89 -22.18
C ASP A 52 -7.03 0.65 -22.20
N GLU A 53 -6.05 1.38 -21.65
CA GLU A 53 -5.97 2.85 -21.70
C GLU A 53 -4.62 3.32 -22.30
N GLU A 54 -4.28 2.82 -23.51
CA GLU A 54 -3.23 3.45 -24.35
C GLU A 54 -3.85 4.33 -25.45
N ALA A 55 -5.00 4.92 -25.15
CA ALA A 55 -5.59 6.02 -25.91
C ALA A 55 -6.26 6.98 -24.94
N GLU A 56 -5.81 8.24 -24.93
CA GLU A 56 -6.37 9.38 -24.18
C GLU A 56 -5.94 9.33 -22.68
N GLU A 57 -5.07 10.18 -22.15
CA GLU A 57 -5.06 11.65 -22.23
C GLU A 57 -3.73 12.16 -21.62
N GLU A 58 -2.73 12.47 -22.45
CA GLU A 58 -1.58 13.31 -22.06
C GLU A 58 -1.96 14.77 -22.39
N THR A 59 -2.83 15.37 -21.58
CA THR A 59 -3.04 16.82 -21.59
C THR A 59 -3.15 17.34 -20.16
N GLY A 60 -2.01 17.76 -19.61
CA GLY A 60 -1.88 18.39 -18.30
C GLY A 60 -0.73 19.40 -18.29
N GLU A 61 -1.02 20.56 -18.87
CA GLU A 61 -0.19 21.74 -19.09
C GLU A 61 0.49 22.30 -17.82
N ALA A 62 1.84 22.39 -17.84
CA ALA A 62 2.75 23.47 -17.43
C ALA A 62 2.70 24.10 -16.00
N PRO A 63 3.77 24.81 -15.55
CA PRO A 63 4.09 26.11 -16.15
C PRO A 63 5.56 26.24 -16.59
N ALA A 64 5.71 27.10 -17.60
CA ALA A 64 6.96 27.67 -18.07
C ALA A 64 7.62 28.55 -17.00
N GLU A 65 8.96 28.52 -16.95
CA GLU A 65 9.76 29.70 -16.63
C GLU A 65 11.01 29.71 -17.55
N GLU A 66 11.00 30.68 -18.47
CA GLU A 66 12.12 31.42 -19.07
C GLU A 66 13.34 31.58 -18.12
N ALA A 67 14.61 31.80 -18.49
CA ALA A 67 15.27 32.14 -19.73
C ALA A 67 16.81 31.98 -19.56
N GLU A 68 17.47 31.70 -20.68
CA GLU A 68 18.74 32.24 -21.23
C GLU A 68 20.03 32.48 -20.39
N ALA A 69 21.15 32.13 -21.07
CA ALA A 69 22.46 32.79 -21.15
C ALA A 69 23.47 32.68 -19.97
N GLU A 70 24.55 31.91 -20.16
CA GLU A 70 25.85 32.33 -20.77
C GLU A 70 26.69 31.11 -21.18
#